data_AF-A0A2A2PXW0-F1
#
_entry.id   AF-A0A2A2PXW0-F1
#
_cell.length_a   1.000
_cell.length_b   1.000
_cell.length_c   1.000
_cell.angle_alpha   90.00
_cell.angle_beta   90.00
_cell.angle_gamma   90.00
#
_symmetry.space_group_name_H-M   'P 1'
#
loop_
_entity.id
_entity.type
_entity.pdbx_description
1 polymer ?
#
loop_
_entity_poly.entity_id
_entity_poly.type
_entity_poly.pdbx_seq_one_letter_code
_entity_poly.pdbx_strand_id
1 'polypeptide(L)'
;MKIYLALVSDTYGRKVTAGLNGGAGIGGAGKIVSGADTLPNKGVNGMLKEFDAVDANGARSSFVYAFDGYRPHLTNQLALIVAGFWTKGSTVANQAVSLMNVGNTDLWYKAEKGYIGYAKGKAQATVDYPSYSASRGFVYNRSLWDDVLRPFHDLPAGPGPDPNPNPPAFAAGARITNAASAPLYSSASATSALVGTLPAASFGTILAGPTDAGGKKWWQVYFDNGLTGWIDGDAIAAAPTSEYLVTGSGWQNRSIPSQTGSFTVSFNMRPSAIGIDAITGLSTSSASAYANLAVAIRCAPSGAFDARNGGAYQAANPLAYQAGVTYRVALTVNLATRTYSATVTPPGGSPVTIANNYAFRTEQASATSLANLAVFAQTGSHTTSAITLQTAGGPPSAPTGLRVVAN
;
A
#
# COMPACT_ATOMS: atom_id res chain seq x y z
N MET A 1 26.75 -15.23 10.05
CA MET A 1 25.76 -15.13 11.14
C MET A 1 26.31 -15.16 12.57
N LYS A 2 27.42 -15.85 12.91
CA LYS A 2 27.96 -15.89 14.29
C LYS A 2 28.26 -14.51 14.90
N ILE A 3 28.85 -13.60 14.11
CA ILE A 3 29.16 -12.23 14.55
C ILE A 3 27.89 -11.42 14.86
N TYR A 4 26.82 -11.64 14.10
CA TYR A 4 25.53 -10.99 14.34
C TYR A 4 24.90 -11.50 15.63
N LEU A 5 24.96 -12.81 15.89
CA LEU A 5 24.49 -13.36 17.17
C LEU A 5 25.25 -12.81 18.37
N ALA A 6 26.58 -12.68 18.26
CA ALA A 6 27.40 -12.09 19.31
C ALA A 6 26.99 -10.63 19.57
N LEU A 7 26.78 -9.87 18.50
CA LEU A 7 26.32 -8.49 18.57
C LEU A 7 24.95 -8.39 19.27
N VAL A 8 23.95 -9.16 18.83
CA VAL A 8 22.60 -9.17 19.45
C VAL A 8 22.67 -9.64 20.91
N SER A 9 23.48 -10.65 21.22
CA SER A 9 23.61 -11.17 22.59
C SER A 9 24.25 -10.14 23.54
N ASP A 10 25.26 -9.39 23.09
CA ASP A 10 25.84 -8.33 23.92
C ASP A 10 24.84 -7.20 24.14
N THR A 11 24.07 -6.84 23.11
CA THR A 11 23.15 -5.70 23.20
C THR A 11 21.87 -6.04 23.96
N TYR A 12 21.24 -7.18 23.71
CA TYR A 12 19.93 -7.57 24.26
C TYR A 12 20.02 -8.60 25.41
N GLY A 13 21.23 -8.93 25.86
CA GLY A 13 21.44 -10.04 26.80
C GLY A 13 20.97 -9.78 28.23
N ARG A 14 20.44 -8.60 28.57
CA ARG A 14 20.00 -8.28 29.94
C ARG A 14 18.56 -8.74 30.18
N LYS A 15 18.26 -9.04 31.45
CA LYS A 15 16.89 -9.29 31.89
C LYS A 15 16.10 -7.98 31.91
N VAL A 16 14.85 -8.02 31.47
CA VAL A 16 13.94 -6.87 31.52
C VAL A 16 13.63 -6.48 32.95
N THR A 17 14.02 -5.26 33.31
CA THR A 17 13.73 -4.58 34.57
C THR A 17 13.30 -3.14 34.30
N ALA A 18 12.79 -2.46 35.33
CA ALA A 18 12.41 -1.05 35.21
C ALA A 18 13.62 -0.08 35.18
N GLY A 19 14.86 -0.59 35.21
CA GLY A 19 16.11 0.19 35.19
C GLY A 19 17.18 -0.37 36.14
N LEU A 20 18.12 0.47 36.54
CA LEU A 20 19.20 0.13 37.47
C LEU A 20 18.66 -0.51 38.75
N ASN A 21 19.44 -1.43 39.32
CA ASN A 21 19.11 -2.11 40.57
C ASN A 21 17.72 -2.75 40.55
N GLY A 22 17.37 -3.41 39.43
CA GLY A 22 16.07 -4.05 39.24
C GLY A 22 14.89 -3.08 39.11
N GLY A 23 15.13 -1.77 38.95
CA GLY A 23 14.10 -0.74 38.88
C GLY A 23 14.06 0.22 40.07
N ALA A 24 14.87 -0.02 41.10
CA ALA A 24 15.00 0.92 42.22
C ALA A 24 15.65 2.25 41.78
N GLY A 25 16.54 2.21 40.79
CA GLY A 25 17.32 3.36 40.36
C GLY A 25 18.40 3.76 41.37
N ILE A 26 19.00 4.93 41.17
CA ILE A 26 19.92 5.58 42.10
C ILE A 26 19.49 7.04 42.23
N GLY A 27 19.15 7.48 43.45
CA GLY A 27 18.68 8.85 43.68
C GLY A 27 17.45 9.24 42.85
N GLY A 28 16.57 8.27 42.53
CA GLY A 28 15.39 8.48 41.69
C GLY A 28 15.62 8.41 40.17
N ALA A 29 16.85 8.16 39.72
CA ALA A 29 17.24 8.12 38.31
C ALA A 29 17.74 6.75 37.84
N GLY A 30 17.95 6.60 36.53
CA GLY A 30 18.32 5.34 35.88
C GLY A 30 17.16 4.34 35.85
N LYS A 31 15.94 4.84 35.66
CA LYS A 31 14.71 4.05 35.72
C LYS A 31 13.58 4.68 34.90
N ILE A 32 12.59 3.86 34.59
CA ILE A 32 11.31 4.30 34.01
C ILE A 32 10.59 5.25 34.96
N VAL A 33 9.93 6.27 34.41
CA VAL A 33 9.17 7.29 35.16
C VAL A 33 7.87 6.69 35.71
N SER A 34 7.19 5.87 34.92
CA SER A 34 5.90 5.27 35.29
C SER A 34 5.74 3.84 34.75
N GLY A 35 4.79 3.06 35.27
CA GLY A 35 4.44 1.75 34.71
C GLY A 35 5.46 0.62 34.96
N ALA A 36 6.26 0.70 36.02
CA ALA A 36 7.23 -0.34 36.39
C ALA A 36 6.57 -1.69 36.76
N ASP A 37 5.34 -1.66 37.29
CA ASP A 37 4.58 -2.85 37.69
C ASP A 37 3.92 -3.55 36.49
N THR A 38 3.65 -2.80 35.44
CA THR A 38 3.03 -3.28 34.19
C THR A 38 4.06 -3.49 33.08
N LEU A 39 5.35 -3.57 33.41
CA LEU A 39 6.44 -3.74 32.45
C LEU A 39 6.33 -5.09 31.72
N PRO A 40 6.19 -5.12 30.39
CA PRO A 40 6.08 -6.36 29.63
C PRO A 40 7.39 -7.17 29.70
N ASN A 41 7.27 -8.50 29.65
CA ASN A 41 8.40 -9.44 29.65
C ASN A 41 9.38 -9.31 30.84
N LYS A 42 8.95 -8.74 31.98
CA LYS A 42 9.79 -8.56 33.18
C LYS A 42 10.49 -9.86 33.58
N GLY A 43 11.81 -9.81 33.74
CA GLY A 43 12.67 -10.96 34.08
C GLY A 43 13.13 -11.82 32.91
N VAL A 44 12.61 -11.61 31.70
CA VAL A 44 13.02 -12.31 30.48
C VAL A 44 14.25 -11.62 29.88
N ASN A 45 15.17 -12.39 29.27
CA ASN A 45 16.30 -11.82 28.54
C ASN A 45 15.83 -11.11 27.27
N GLY A 46 16.37 -9.92 27.02
CA GLY A 46 16.04 -9.10 25.86
C GLY A 46 16.24 -7.62 26.12
N MET A 47 16.35 -7.17 27.37
CA MET A 47 16.58 -5.76 27.66
C MET A 47 17.89 -5.28 27.07
N LEU A 48 17.86 -4.08 26.49
CA LEU A 48 19.07 -3.45 25.98
C LEU A 48 20.04 -3.14 27.12
N LYS A 49 21.30 -3.50 26.91
CA LYS A 49 22.41 -3.39 27.87
C LYS A 49 22.53 -2.00 28.48
N GLU A 50 22.33 -0.95 27.69
CA GLU A 50 22.48 0.44 28.12
C GLU A 50 21.40 0.92 29.10
N PHE A 51 20.34 0.14 29.35
CA PHE A 51 19.43 0.41 30.47
C PHE A 51 20.02 0.03 31.83
N ASP A 52 21.00 -0.87 31.86
CA ASP A 52 21.70 -1.33 33.06
C ASP A 52 23.16 -1.71 32.72
N ALA A 53 23.97 -0.66 32.59
CA ALA A 53 25.37 -0.74 32.19
C ALA A 53 26.30 -0.22 33.29
N VAL A 54 27.58 -0.55 33.16
CA VAL A 54 28.67 -0.04 34.00
C VAL A 54 29.79 0.42 33.08
N ASP A 55 30.31 1.63 33.34
CA ASP A 55 31.48 2.18 32.66
C ASP A 55 32.55 2.62 33.67
N ALA A 56 33.64 3.23 33.20
CA ALA A 56 34.74 3.69 34.06
C ALA A 56 34.30 4.68 35.17
N ASN A 57 33.13 5.31 35.04
CA ASN A 57 32.55 6.24 36.01
C ASN A 57 31.43 5.60 36.86
N GLY A 58 31.32 4.26 36.85
CA GLY A 58 30.34 3.51 37.62
C GLY A 58 29.07 3.17 36.85
N ALA A 59 27.96 3.01 37.58
CA ALA A 59 26.67 2.65 36.99
C ALA A 59 26.17 3.70 35.99
N ARG A 60 25.62 3.23 34.87
CA ARG A 60 25.04 4.04 33.81
C ARG A 60 23.72 3.43 33.35
N SER A 61 22.76 4.30 33.10
CA SER A 61 21.51 3.93 32.45
C SER A 61 21.05 5.05 31.52
N SER A 62 20.89 4.72 30.25
CA SER A 62 20.65 5.71 29.19
C SER A 62 19.70 5.13 28.16
N PHE A 63 18.52 5.74 28.07
CA PHE A 63 17.57 5.47 27.01
C PHE A 63 18.15 5.79 25.62
N VAL A 64 18.87 6.90 25.51
CA VAL A 64 19.47 7.34 24.22
C VAL A 64 20.52 6.33 23.75
N TYR A 65 21.36 5.81 24.64
CA TYR A 65 22.34 4.80 24.25
C TYR A 65 21.72 3.43 24.02
N ALA A 66 20.64 3.08 24.73
CA ALA A 66 19.86 1.90 24.38
C ALA A 66 19.32 2.02 22.95
N PHE A 67 18.72 3.16 22.59
CA PHE A 67 18.24 3.41 21.23
C PHE A 67 19.37 3.44 20.19
N ASP A 68 20.51 4.08 20.49
CA ASP A 68 21.68 4.07 19.61
C ASP A 68 22.23 2.66 19.41
N GLY A 69 22.17 1.81 20.45
CA GLY A 69 22.51 0.40 20.39
C GLY A 69 21.53 -0.42 19.55
N TYR A 70 20.23 -0.10 19.57
CA TYR A 70 19.16 -0.75 18.80
C TYR A 70 19.32 -0.58 17.28
N ARG A 71 19.56 0.65 16.79
CA ARG A 71 19.51 0.96 15.34
C ARG A 71 20.47 0.11 14.47
N PRO A 72 21.74 -0.11 14.85
CA PRO A 72 22.63 -0.98 14.08
C PRO A 72 22.09 -2.40 13.90
N HIS A 73 21.31 -2.95 14.84
CA HIS A 73 20.74 -4.29 14.69
C HIS A 73 19.68 -4.34 13.61
N LEU A 74 18.81 -3.32 13.52
CA LEU A 74 17.83 -3.22 12.45
C LEU A 74 18.52 -3.21 11.09
N THR A 75 19.47 -2.29 10.90
CA THR A 75 20.14 -2.11 9.61
C THR A 75 20.96 -3.33 9.24
N ASN A 76 21.68 -3.92 10.20
CA ASN A 76 22.45 -5.13 9.96
C ASN A 76 21.55 -6.34 9.65
N GLN A 77 20.40 -6.47 10.31
CA GLN A 77 19.45 -7.54 10.03
C GLN A 77 18.89 -7.42 8.61
N LEU A 78 18.46 -6.22 8.22
CA LEU A 78 17.98 -5.92 6.87
C LEU A 78 19.07 -6.20 5.83
N ALA A 79 20.30 -5.76 6.06
CA ALA A 79 21.41 -6.02 5.16
C ALA A 79 21.67 -7.53 4.99
N LEU A 80 21.63 -8.30 6.07
CA LEU A 80 21.78 -9.76 6.02
C LEU A 80 20.61 -10.44 5.28
N ILE A 81 19.38 -9.95 5.45
CA ILE A 81 18.20 -10.45 4.73
C ILE A 81 18.33 -10.16 3.23
N VAL A 82 18.56 -8.90 2.86
CA VAL A 82 18.62 -8.46 1.45
C VAL A 82 19.80 -9.11 0.72
N ALA A 83 20.94 -9.27 1.37
CA ALA A 83 22.10 -9.94 0.78
C ALA A 83 22.00 -11.48 0.78
N GLY A 84 20.87 -12.06 1.25
CA GLY A 84 20.63 -13.50 1.24
C GLY A 84 21.43 -14.30 2.29
N PHE A 85 22.07 -13.64 3.25
CA PHE A 85 22.83 -14.28 4.33
C PHE A 85 21.98 -14.65 5.56
N TRP A 86 20.73 -14.17 5.63
CA TRP A 86 19.80 -14.49 6.70
C TRP A 86 19.03 -15.78 6.44
N THR A 87 19.27 -16.82 7.24
CA THR A 87 18.52 -18.08 7.17
C THR A 87 17.38 -18.09 8.18
N LYS A 88 16.15 -17.77 7.73
CA LYS A 88 14.93 -17.83 8.55
C LYS A 88 14.75 -19.23 9.15
N GLY A 89 14.37 -19.31 10.43
CA GLY A 89 14.18 -20.57 11.15
C GLY A 89 15.46 -21.22 11.70
N SER A 90 16.65 -20.71 11.35
CA SER A 90 17.90 -21.20 11.95
C SER A 90 17.98 -20.86 13.45
N THR A 91 18.71 -21.65 14.23
CA THR A 91 18.91 -21.39 15.68
C THR A 91 19.41 -19.97 15.95
N VAL A 92 20.35 -19.50 15.12
CA VAL A 92 20.92 -18.15 15.23
C VAL A 92 19.86 -17.08 14.94
N ALA A 93 19.08 -17.24 13.87
CA ALA A 93 18.01 -16.30 13.54
C ALA A 93 16.93 -16.27 14.63
N ASN A 94 16.48 -17.44 15.10
CA ASN A 94 15.44 -17.53 16.13
C ASN A 94 15.89 -16.92 17.46
N GLN A 95 17.13 -17.16 17.86
CA GLN A 95 17.67 -16.58 19.09
C GLN A 95 17.79 -15.05 18.99
N ALA A 96 18.30 -14.54 17.88
CA ALA A 96 18.41 -13.10 17.68
C ALA A 96 17.03 -12.42 17.66
N VAL A 97 16.09 -12.98 16.90
CA VAL A 97 14.72 -12.45 16.77
C VAL A 97 13.98 -12.49 18.12
N SER A 98 14.15 -13.55 18.91
CA SER A 98 13.54 -13.66 20.24
C SER A 98 14.02 -12.55 21.18
N LEU A 99 15.34 -12.34 21.26
CA LEU A 99 15.94 -11.27 22.07
C LEU A 99 15.49 -9.88 21.62
N MET A 100 15.54 -9.62 20.31
CA MET A 100 15.11 -8.34 19.74
C MET A 100 13.63 -8.08 19.96
N ASN A 101 12.76 -9.10 19.86
CA ASN A 101 11.33 -8.94 20.11
C ASN A 101 11.04 -8.50 21.55
N VAL A 102 11.71 -9.15 22.52
CA VAL A 102 11.59 -8.77 23.94
C VAL A 102 12.15 -7.36 24.18
N GLY A 103 13.34 -7.06 23.64
CA GLY A 103 14.02 -5.80 23.89
C GLY A 103 13.39 -4.60 23.21
N ASN A 104 12.91 -4.74 21.98
CA ASN A 104 12.23 -3.66 21.27
C ASN A 104 10.91 -3.34 21.97
N THR A 105 10.18 -4.36 22.42
CA THR A 105 8.98 -4.19 23.24
C THR A 105 9.27 -3.40 24.52
N ASP A 106 10.35 -3.76 25.24
CA ASP A 106 10.79 -3.07 26.45
C ASP A 106 11.25 -1.62 26.17
N LEU A 107 12.01 -1.40 25.10
CA LEU A 107 12.49 -0.09 24.66
C LEU A 107 11.32 0.87 24.39
N TRP A 108 10.32 0.45 23.63
CA TRP A 108 9.16 1.27 23.29
C TRP A 108 8.29 1.54 24.49
N TYR A 109 8.05 0.53 25.32
CA TYR A 109 7.29 0.71 26.55
C TYR A 109 7.95 1.75 27.47
N LYS A 110 9.27 1.69 27.65
CA LYS A 110 10.02 2.70 28.43
C LYS A 110 9.98 4.09 27.79
N ALA A 111 9.96 4.17 26.46
CA ALA A 111 9.81 5.43 25.74
C ALA A 111 8.46 6.09 26.04
N GLU A 112 7.38 5.31 25.95
CA GLU A 112 6.01 5.76 26.15
C GLU A 112 5.72 6.18 27.60
N LYS A 113 6.37 5.52 28.56
CA LYS A 113 6.24 5.82 29.99
C LYS A 113 7.19 6.89 30.50
N GLY A 114 8.16 7.31 29.69
CA GLY A 114 9.26 8.18 30.07
C GLY A 114 10.37 7.47 30.83
N TYR A 115 11.61 7.92 30.68
CA TYR A 115 12.80 7.34 31.30
C TYR A 115 13.76 8.41 31.82
N ILE A 116 14.16 8.32 33.09
CA ILE A 116 15.14 9.22 33.71
C ILE A 116 16.52 8.55 33.61
N GLY A 117 17.46 9.14 32.86
CA GLY A 117 18.81 8.58 32.72
C GLY A 117 19.68 8.79 33.97
N TYR A 118 20.79 8.06 34.08
CA TYR A 118 21.79 8.20 35.14
C TYR A 118 23.21 8.01 34.59
N ALA A 119 24.12 8.92 34.90
CA ALA A 119 25.53 8.81 34.54
C ALA A 119 26.40 9.69 35.45
N LYS A 120 27.66 9.30 35.67
CA LYS A 120 28.67 10.09 36.40
C LYS A 120 28.18 10.56 37.79
N GLY A 121 27.45 9.69 38.49
CA GLY A 121 26.92 9.99 39.83
C GLY A 121 25.67 10.89 39.85
N LYS A 122 25.07 11.22 38.69
CA LYS A 122 23.98 12.21 38.60
C LYS A 122 22.82 11.74 37.72
N ALA A 123 21.61 12.17 38.09
CA ALA A 123 20.43 12.09 37.25
C ALA A 123 20.63 12.87 35.94
N GLN A 124 20.07 12.36 34.84
CA GLN A 124 20.02 13.01 33.54
C GLN A 124 18.59 13.48 33.26
N ALA A 125 18.40 14.23 32.17
CA ALA A 125 17.08 14.64 31.72
C ALA A 125 16.17 13.43 31.47
N THR A 126 14.87 13.62 31.73
CA THR A 126 13.83 12.68 31.34
C THR A 126 13.73 12.64 29.83
N VAL A 127 13.71 11.44 29.26
CA VAL A 127 13.48 11.18 27.84
C VAL A 127 12.14 10.47 27.70
N ASP A 128 11.25 10.99 26.88
CA ASP A 128 9.98 10.36 26.54
C ASP A 128 9.72 10.35 25.03
N TYR A 129 8.72 9.56 24.63
CA TYR A 129 8.35 9.37 23.24
C TYR A 129 7.95 10.68 22.52
N PRO A 130 7.07 11.55 23.07
CA PRO A 130 6.67 12.80 22.41
C PRO A 130 7.83 13.78 22.20
N SER A 131 8.70 13.98 23.20
CA SER A 131 9.78 14.96 23.14
C SER A 131 10.92 14.60 22.17
N TYR A 132 11.03 13.33 21.77
CA TYR A 132 12.09 12.84 20.88
C TYR A 132 11.59 12.27 19.54
N SER A 133 10.28 12.23 19.28
CA SER A 133 9.70 11.64 18.05
C SER A 133 10.29 12.22 16.75
N ALA A 134 10.46 13.53 16.65
CA ALA A 134 10.99 14.20 15.45
C ALA A 134 12.54 14.30 15.40
N SER A 135 13.23 14.13 16.53
CA SER A 135 14.69 14.23 16.60
C SER A 135 15.33 12.83 16.67
N ARG A 136 16.49 12.62 16.02
CA ARG A 136 17.22 11.32 16.01
C ARG A 136 16.51 10.13 15.34
N GLY A 137 15.34 10.34 14.72
CA GLY A 137 14.67 9.38 13.84
C GLY A 137 13.92 8.26 14.57
N PHE A 138 13.48 8.48 15.80
CA PHE A 138 12.87 7.46 16.66
C PHE A 138 11.66 6.78 16.01
N VAL A 139 10.77 7.58 15.44
CA VAL A 139 9.54 7.11 14.81
C VAL A 139 9.83 6.21 13.59
N TYR A 140 10.76 6.60 12.73
CA TYR A 140 11.09 5.84 11.52
C TYR A 140 11.72 4.47 11.81
N ASN A 141 12.49 4.36 12.90
CA ASN A 141 13.13 3.10 13.25
C ASN A 141 12.12 2.12 13.89
N ARG A 142 11.12 2.62 14.65
CA ARG A 142 10.05 1.75 15.20
C ARG A 142 9.23 1.10 14.10
N SER A 143 8.74 1.86 13.11
CA SER A 143 7.99 1.30 11.98
C SER A 143 8.81 0.30 11.15
N LEU A 144 10.13 0.51 11.01
CA LEU A 144 11.00 -0.47 10.36
C LEU A 144 11.04 -1.83 11.09
N TRP A 145 10.92 -1.84 12.42
CA TRP A 145 10.74 -3.07 13.16
C TRP A 145 9.31 -3.61 13.06
N ASP A 146 8.32 -2.78 13.38
CA ASP A 146 6.92 -3.19 13.56
C ASP A 146 6.25 -3.60 12.24
N ASP A 147 6.58 -2.93 11.13
CA ASP A 147 5.92 -3.11 9.83
C ASP A 147 6.70 -3.99 8.85
N VAL A 148 8.03 -4.09 9.02
CA VAL A 148 8.91 -4.81 8.08
C VAL A 148 9.48 -6.06 8.73
N LEU A 149 10.28 -5.92 9.79
CA LEU A 149 11.02 -7.05 10.36
C LEU A 149 10.13 -8.00 11.18
N ARG A 150 9.20 -7.50 12.00
CA ARG A 150 8.27 -8.35 12.77
C ARG A 150 7.42 -9.24 11.86
N PRO A 151 6.75 -8.71 10.81
CA PRO A 151 6.00 -9.53 9.88
C PRO A 151 6.88 -10.50 9.09
N PHE A 152 8.07 -10.08 8.65
CA PHE A 152 9.03 -10.97 8.00
C PHE A 152 9.41 -12.19 8.88
N HIS A 153 9.40 -12.02 10.20
CA HIS A 153 9.68 -13.08 11.18
C HIS A 153 8.44 -13.84 11.69
N ASP A 154 7.25 -13.57 11.16
CA ASP A 154 5.98 -14.15 11.62
C ASP A 154 5.72 -13.93 13.13
N LEU A 155 6.21 -12.81 13.67
CA LEU A 155 5.99 -12.44 15.07
C LEU A 155 4.60 -11.83 15.27
N PRO A 156 3.98 -12.02 16.46
CA PRO A 156 2.71 -11.40 16.79
C PRO A 156 2.78 -9.87 16.77
N ALA A 157 1.61 -9.23 16.74
CA ALA A 157 1.51 -7.79 16.88
C ALA A 157 2.13 -7.32 18.22
N GLY A 158 2.94 -6.28 18.18
CA GLY A 158 3.59 -5.69 19.35
C GLY A 158 2.60 -4.82 20.14
N PRO A 159 2.93 -4.46 21.39
CA PRO A 159 2.05 -3.63 22.20
C PRO A 159 2.06 -2.17 21.74
N GLY A 160 0.86 -1.57 21.71
CA GLY A 160 0.65 -0.15 21.40
C GLY A 160 0.36 0.13 19.92
N PRO A 161 -0.22 1.30 19.59
CA PRO A 161 -0.44 1.71 18.20
C PRO A 161 0.92 1.87 17.49
N ASP A 162 1.03 1.38 16.25
CA ASP A 162 2.17 1.68 15.38
C ASP A 162 2.24 3.20 15.20
N PRO A 163 3.33 3.84 15.59
CA PRO A 163 3.42 5.28 15.53
C PRO A 163 3.88 5.77 14.15
N ASN A 164 3.63 5.01 13.08
CA ASN A 164 3.87 5.45 11.72
C ASN A 164 3.48 6.93 11.59
N PRO A 165 4.45 7.83 11.35
CA PRO A 165 4.20 9.27 11.37
C PRO A 165 3.38 9.70 10.14
N ASN A 166 3.15 8.76 9.22
CA ASN A 166 2.31 8.85 8.05
C ASN A 166 1.53 7.54 7.90
N PRO A 167 0.45 7.30 8.69
CA PRO A 167 -0.56 6.36 8.22
C PRO A 167 -0.93 6.85 6.81
N PRO A 168 -0.99 5.98 5.79
CA PRO A 168 -1.14 6.44 4.43
C PRO A 168 -2.39 7.31 4.33
N ALA A 169 -2.19 8.61 4.19
CA ALA A 169 -3.26 9.57 4.00
C ALA A 169 -3.72 9.41 2.56
N PHE A 170 -4.49 8.36 2.31
CA PHE A 170 -5.06 8.18 1.00
C PHE A 170 -6.15 9.23 0.82
N ALA A 171 -5.86 10.22 -0.03
CA ALA A 171 -6.83 11.22 -0.44
C ALA A 171 -7.90 10.58 -1.34
N ALA A 172 -9.07 11.23 -1.44
CA ALA A 172 -10.08 10.85 -2.43
C ALA A 172 -9.46 10.80 -3.83
N GLY A 173 -9.68 9.70 -4.54
CA GLY A 173 -9.08 9.41 -5.84
C GLY A 173 -7.77 8.62 -5.80
N ALA A 174 -7.13 8.45 -4.64
CA ALA A 174 -5.97 7.58 -4.51
C ALA A 174 -6.32 6.12 -4.83
N ARG A 175 -5.37 5.41 -5.44
CA ARG A 175 -5.47 3.98 -5.72
C ARG A 175 -4.84 3.17 -4.60
N ILE A 176 -5.56 2.15 -4.15
CA ILE A 176 -5.14 1.27 -3.06
C ILE A 176 -5.22 -0.19 -3.46
N THR A 177 -4.57 -1.03 -2.66
CA THR A 177 -4.67 -2.49 -2.69
C THR A 177 -4.77 -3.03 -1.26
N ASN A 178 -5.36 -4.20 -1.06
CA ASN A 178 -5.30 -4.92 0.21
C ASN A 178 -4.29 -6.08 0.13
N ALA A 179 -3.34 -6.14 1.07
CA ALA A 179 -2.29 -7.16 1.06
C ALA A 179 -2.81 -8.57 1.41
N ALA A 180 -3.89 -8.64 2.20
CA ALA A 180 -4.53 -9.87 2.64
C ALA A 180 -6.05 -9.77 2.46
N SER A 181 -6.74 -10.92 2.54
CA SER A 181 -8.20 -10.95 2.54
C SER A 181 -8.77 -10.01 3.61
N ALA A 182 -9.69 -9.14 3.25
CA ALA A 182 -10.17 -8.07 4.13
C ALA A 182 -11.71 -7.93 4.09
N PRO A 183 -12.38 -7.78 5.24
CA PRO A 183 -13.80 -7.49 5.29
C PRO A 183 -14.09 -6.05 4.84
N LEU A 184 -15.18 -5.88 4.09
CA LEU A 184 -15.70 -4.58 3.65
C LEU A 184 -17.04 -4.33 4.32
N TYR A 185 -17.21 -3.16 4.93
CA TYR A 185 -18.33 -2.83 5.79
C TYR A 185 -19.23 -1.75 5.21
N SER A 186 -20.48 -1.68 5.68
CA SER A 186 -21.48 -0.71 5.21
C SER A 186 -21.29 0.69 5.81
N SER A 187 -20.65 0.81 6.97
CA SER A 187 -20.23 2.08 7.56
C SER A 187 -18.82 1.97 8.18
N ALA A 188 -18.26 3.10 8.62
CA ALA A 188 -16.96 3.18 9.31
C ALA A 188 -17.01 2.52 10.71
N SER A 189 -17.27 1.21 10.75
CA SER A 189 -17.31 0.42 11.98
C SER A 189 -17.24 -1.07 11.66
N ALA A 190 -16.40 -1.78 12.42
CA ALA A 190 -16.29 -3.24 12.37
C ALA A 190 -17.56 -3.97 12.86
N THR A 191 -18.49 -3.26 13.49
CA THR A 191 -19.78 -3.81 13.94
C THR A 191 -20.93 -3.54 12.98
N SER A 192 -20.69 -2.80 11.89
CA SER A 192 -21.70 -2.56 10.87
C SER A 192 -21.88 -3.79 9.95
N ALA A 193 -22.95 -3.81 9.15
CA ALA A 193 -23.21 -4.93 8.25
C ALA A 193 -22.07 -5.11 7.25
N LEU A 194 -21.67 -6.38 7.01
CA LEU A 194 -20.67 -6.74 6.03
C LEU A 194 -21.25 -6.58 4.62
N VAL A 195 -20.60 -5.79 3.78
CA VAL A 195 -20.91 -5.65 2.34
C VAL A 195 -20.32 -6.84 1.56
N GLY A 196 -19.16 -7.33 1.99
CA GLY A 196 -18.51 -8.51 1.43
C GLY A 196 -17.11 -8.72 1.99
N THR A 197 -16.42 -9.74 1.49
CA THR A 197 -15.01 -9.99 1.79
C THR A 197 -14.20 -9.88 0.52
N LEU A 198 -13.15 -9.08 0.56
CA LEU A 198 -12.23 -8.88 -0.56
C LEU A 198 -11.12 -9.94 -0.51
N PRO A 199 -10.81 -10.63 -1.62
CA PRO A 199 -9.59 -11.41 -1.69
C PRO A 199 -8.35 -10.52 -1.61
N ALA A 200 -7.21 -11.09 -1.24
CA ALA A 200 -5.92 -10.39 -1.31
C ALA A 200 -5.65 -9.86 -2.73
N ALA A 201 -4.93 -8.74 -2.82
CA ALA A 201 -4.64 -8.02 -4.07
C ALA A 201 -5.91 -7.51 -4.81
N SER A 202 -6.97 -7.17 -4.08
CA SER A 202 -8.08 -6.40 -4.63
C SER A 202 -7.70 -4.93 -4.71
N PHE A 203 -7.89 -4.32 -5.88
CA PHE A 203 -7.60 -2.90 -6.08
C PHE A 203 -8.85 -2.05 -5.98
N GLY A 204 -8.69 -0.83 -5.46
CA GLY A 204 -9.78 0.10 -5.31
C GLY A 204 -9.35 1.56 -5.38
N THR A 205 -10.34 2.44 -5.43
CA THR A 205 -10.17 3.88 -5.38
C THR A 205 -10.85 4.44 -4.15
N ILE A 206 -10.13 5.26 -3.40
CA ILE A 206 -10.68 5.96 -2.23
C ILE A 206 -11.75 6.94 -2.70
N LEU A 207 -12.90 6.86 -2.05
CA LEU A 207 -14.00 7.80 -2.22
C LEU A 207 -13.99 8.87 -1.11
N ALA A 208 -13.79 8.45 0.14
CA ALA A 208 -13.83 9.32 1.31
C ALA A 208 -13.01 8.75 2.48
N GLY A 209 -12.81 9.57 3.50
CA GLY A 209 -12.05 9.24 4.70
C GLY A 209 -10.73 10.03 4.81
N PRO A 210 -9.96 9.82 5.88
CA PRO A 210 -10.27 8.89 6.98
C PRO A 210 -11.47 9.32 7.82
N THR A 211 -12.16 8.36 8.42
CA THR A 211 -13.13 8.57 9.50
C THR A 211 -12.66 7.80 10.73
N ASP A 212 -12.52 8.49 11.85
CA ASP A 212 -12.11 7.90 13.12
C ASP A 212 -13.31 7.24 13.82
N ALA A 213 -13.26 5.93 14.03
CA ALA A 213 -14.32 5.18 14.71
C ALA A 213 -13.78 3.87 15.31
N GLY A 214 -14.16 3.59 16.57
CA GLY A 214 -13.74 2.36 17.25
C GLY A 214 -12.23 2.22 17.44
N GLY A 215 -11.50 3.34 17.56
CA GLY A 215 -10.04 3.35 17.69
C GLY A 215 -9.28 3.06 16.38
N LYS A 216 -9.99 3.04 15.24
CA LYS A 216 -9.43 2.80 13.91
C LYS A 216 -9.74 3.96 12.96
N LYS A 217 -8.95 4.07 11.90
CA LYS A 217 -9.24 4.95 10.77
C LYS A 217 -9.85 4.14 9.64
N TRP A 218 -10.96 4.62 9.12
CA TRP A 218 -11.72 3.96 8.08
C TRP A 218 -11.73 4.77 6.80
N TRP A 219 -11.64 4.11 5.65
CA TRP A 219 -11.79 4.72 4.34
C TRP A 219 -12.95 4.09 3.59
N GLN A 220 -13.74 4.92 2.94
CA GLN A 220 -14.73 4.46 1.97
C GLN A 220 -14.03 4.24 0.63
N VAL A 221 -14.18 3.05 0.06
CA VAL A 221 -13.47 2.64 -1.16
C VAL A 221 -14.45 2.04 -2.15
N TYR A 222 -14.30 2.40 -3.42
CA TYR A 222 -14.86 1.69 -4.56
C TYR A 222 -13.83 0.69 -5.09
N PHE A 223 -14.08 -0.60 -4.98
CA PHE A 223 -13.22 -1.66 -5.48
C PHE A 223 -13.53 -1.99 -6.95
N ASP A 224 -12.50 -2.40 -7.69
CA ASP A 224 -12.58 -2.66 -9.13
C ASP A 224 -13.52 -3.83 -9.49
N ASN A 225 -13.87 -4.67 -8.50
CA ASN A 225 -14.88 -5.72 -8.62
C ASN A 225 -16.33 -5.20 -8.47
N GLY A 226 -16.53 -3.89 -8.27
CA GLY A 226 -17.83 -3.25 -8.14
C GLY A 226 -18.33 -3.09 -6.70
N LEU A 227 -17.64 -3.67 -5.70
CA LEU A 227 -18.02 -3.48 -4.31
C LEU A 227 -17.65 -2.07 -3.83
N THR A 228 -18.53 -1.46 -3.04
CA THR A 228 -18.27 -0.17 -2.38
C THR A 228 -18.57 -0.29 -0.90
N GLY A 229 -17.65 0.15 -0.06
CA GLY A 229 -17.85 0.12 1.39
C GLY A 229 -16.66 0.68 2.15
N TRP A 230 -16.68 0.51 3.47
CA TRP A 230 -15.68 0.99 4.39
C TRP A 230 -14.70 -0.12 4.77
N ILE A 231 -13.42 0.17 4.69
CA ILE A 231 -12.34 -0.74 5.05
C ILE A 231 -11.42 -0.09 6.09
N ASP A 232 -10.87 -0.92 6.96
CA ASP A 232 -9.86 -0.54 7.92
C ASP A 232 -8.60 -0.05 7.19
N GLY A 233 -8.06 1.09 7.59
CA GLY A 233 -6.81 1.65 7.02
C GLY A 233 -5.63 0.70 7.13
N ASP A 234 -5.57 -0.08 8.21
CA ASP A 234 -4.49 -1.04 8.45
C ASP A 234 -4.53 -2.21 7.44
N ALA A 235 -5.66 -2.41 6.75
CA ALA A 235 -5.85 -3.46 5.76
C ALA A 235 -5.51 -3.02 4.31
N ILE A 236 -5.17 -1.75 4.09
CA ILE A 236 -4.92 -1.19 2.76
C ILE A 236 -3.55 -0.53 2.63
N ALA A 237 -2.99 -0.64 1.44
CA ALA A 237 -1.73 -0.03 1.03
C ALA A 237 -1.92 0.72 -0.30
N ALA A 238 -0.96 1.56 -0.69
CA ALA A 238 -0.98 2.18 -2.01
C ALA A 238 -0.92 1.10 -3.11
N ALA A 239 -1.75 1.23 -4.15
CA ALA A 239 -1.65 0.33 -5.30
C ALA A 239 -0.30 0.56 -6.01
N PRO A 240 0.36 -0.50 -6.51
CA PRO A 240 1.55 -0.32 -7.33
C PRO A 240 1.16 0.36 -8.64
N THR A 241 2.03 1.27 -9.11
CA THR A 241 1.80 2.05 -10.34
C THR A 241 1.77 1.19 -11.60
N SER A 242 2.22 -0.07 -11.54
CA SER A 242 2.05 -1.05 -12.62
C SER A 242 0.59 -1.40 -12.91
N GLU A 243 -0.30 -1.23 -11.93
CA GLU A 243 -1.69 -1.73 -12.01
C GLU A 243 -2.67 -0.71 -12.60
N TYR A 244 -2.30 0.57 -12.65
CA TYR A 244 -3.15 1.64 -13.18
C TYR A 244 -2.35 2.70 -13.94
N LEU A 245 -3.02 3.47 -14.80
CA LEU A 245 -2.46 4.68 -15.41
C LEU A 245 -3.30 5.86 -14.95
N VAL A 246 -2.66 6.99 -14.71
CA VAL A 246 -3.32 8.27 -14.44
C VAL A 246 -2.81 9.27 -15.45
N THR A 247 -3.69 10.04 -16.06
CA THR A 247 -3.28 11.14 -16.95
C THR A 247 -2.32 12.08 -16.22
N GLY A 248 -1.21 12.44 -16.88
CA GLY A 248 -0.21 13.38 -16.37
C GLY A 248 0.02 14.53 -17.36
N SER A 249 1.14 15.23 -17.21
CA SER A 249 1.55 16.32 -18.12
C SER A 249 1.82 15.86 -19.56
N GLY A 250 1.91 14.56 -19.80
CA GLY A 250 2.05 13.96 -21.12
C GLY A 250 1.37 12.60 -21.22
N TRP A 251 1.49 12.00 -22.39
CA TRP A 251 0.95 10.67 -22.68
C TRP A 251 1.52 9.61 -21.75
N GLN A 252 0.64 8.89 -21.08
CA GLN A 252 0.99 7.70 -20.32
C GLN A 252 0.73 6.47 -21.19
N ASN A 253 1.65 5.50 -21.14
CA ASN A 253 1.63 4.34 -22.02
C ASN A 253 1.79 3.06 -21.21
N ARG A 254 1.11 2.00 -21.65
CA ARG A 254 1.26 0.65 -21.16
C ARG A 254 1.34 -0.30 -22.35
N SER A 255 2.48 -0.96 -22.48
CA SER A 255 2.64 -2.05 -23.45
C SER A 255 1.65 -3.17 -23.16
N ILE A 256 1.05 -3.69 -24.21
CA ILE A 256 0.24 -4.92 -24.19
C ILE A 256 0.80 -5.90 -25.21
N PRO A 257 0.58 -7.21 -25.08
CA PRO A 257 0.98 -8.17 -26.11
C PRO A 257 0.45 -7.77 -27.49
N SER A 258 1.33 -7.75 -28.50
CA SER A 258 0.97 -7.34 -29.86
C SER A 258 -0.18 -8.19 -30.43
N GLN A 259 -1.23 -7.53 -30.90
CA GLN A 259 -2.42 -8.14 -31.47
C GLN A 259 -2.53 -7.82 -32.96
N THR A 260 -2.77 -8.84 -33.78
CA THR A 260 -2.94 -8.73 -35.25
C THR A 260 -4.31 -9.18 -35.73
N GLY A 261 -5.10 -9.82 -34.86
CA GLY A 261 -6.42 -10.36 -35.17
C GLY A 261 -7.55 -9.59 -34.50
N SER A 262 -8.64 -10.29 -34.17
CA SER A 262 -9.70 -9.74 -33.34
C SER A 262 -9.43 -9.97 -31.86
N PHE A 263 -9.65 -8.96 -31.04
CA PHE A 263 -9.42 -9.02 -29.59
C PHE A 263 -10.28 -7.99 -28.86
N THR A 264 -10.38 -8.13 -27.55
CA THR A 264 -11.02 -7.14 -26.67
C THR A 264 -10.03 -6.68 -25.61
N VAL A 265 -9.89 -5.37 -25.46
CA VAL A 265 -9.24 -4.75 -24.30
C VAL A 265 -10.32 -4.17 -23.41
N SER A 266 -10.33 -4.56 -22.14
CA SER A 266 -11.22 -3.96 -21.15
C SER A 266 -10.44 -3.27 -20.05
N PHE A 267 -11.00 -2.21 -19.50
CA PHE A 267 -10.41 -1.46 -18.39
C PHE A 267 -11.48 -0.68 -17.65
N ASN A 268 -11.20 -0.33 -16.40
CA ASN A 268 -11.96 0.67 -15.67
C ASN A 268 -11.51 2.07 -16.09
N MET A 269 -12.44 3.01 -16.21
CA MET A 269 -12.19 4.41 -16.51
C MET A 269 -12.91 5.29 -15.49
N ARG A 270 -12.16 6.11 -14.75
CA ARG A 270 -12.70 6.99 -13.69
C ARG A 270 -12.32 8.45 -13.97
N PRO A 271 -13.23 9.27 -14.54
CA PRO A 271 -13.00 10.71 -14.71
C PRO A 271 -12.94 11.42 -13.35
N SER A 272 -12.07 12.42 -13.21
CA SER A 272 -11.91 13.18 -11.94
C SER A 272 -12.92 14.31 -11.78
N ALA A 273 -13.47 14.82 -12.88
CA ALA A 273 -14.44 15.90 -12.93
C ALA A 273 -15.40 15.69 -14.11
N ILE A 274 -16.52 16.43 -14.15
CA ILE A 274 -17.33 16.58 -15.36
C ILE A 274 -16.72 17.64 -16.28
N GLY A 275 -16.91 17.51 -17.60
CA GLY A 275 -16.40 18.48 -18.57
C GLY A 275 -14.89 18.38 -18.83
N ILE A 276 -14.29 17.22 -18.59
CA ILE A 276 -12.89 16.95 -18.91
C ILE A 276 -12.71 16.62 -20.39
N ASP A 277 -11.48 16.69 -20.89
CA ASP A 277 -11.11 16.19 -22.22
C ASP A 277 -10.04 15.12 -22.05
N ALA A 278 -10.49 13.88 -21.86
CA ALA A 278 -9.65 12.81 -21.35
C ALA A 278 -9.89 11.50 -22.11
N ILE A 279 -8.83 10.94 -22.68
CA ILE A 279 -8.89 9.85 -23.65
C ILE A 279 -8.09 8.62 -23.19
N THR A 280 -8.64 7.45 -23.50
CA THR A 280 -7.91 6.18 -23.47
C THR A 280 -8.03 5.55 -24.84
N GLY A 281 -6.92 5.05 -25.37
CA GLY A 281 -6.92 4.45 -26.70
C GLY A 281 -5.87 3.38 -26.90
N LEU A 282 -5.91 2.75 -28.07
CA LEU A 282 -4.97 1.72 -28.48
C LEU A 282 -4.14 2.20 -29.66
N SER A 283 -2.86 1.85 -29.67
CA SER A 283 -1.89 2.26 -30.68
C SER A 283 -0.94 1.12 -31.04
N THR A 284 -0.22 1.28 -32.15
CA THR A 284 0.80 0.32 -32.62
C THR A 284 2.01 0.27 -31.70
N SER A 285 2.40 1.42 -31.15
CA SER A 285 3.51 1.61 -30.21
C SER A 285 3.15 2.71 -29.20
N SER A 286 4.06 3.05 -28.28
CA SER A 286 3.85 4.15 -27.33
C SER A 286 3.38 5.42 -28.04
N ALA A 287 2.23 5.94 -27.62
CA ALA A 287 1.67 7.15 -28.17
C ALA A 287 2.33 8.39 -27.56
N SER A 288 2.58 9.39 -28.40
CA SER A 288 3.02 10.73 -28.01
C SER A 288 2.14 11.84 -28.62
N ALA A 289 1.19 11.47 -29.48
CA ALA A 289 0.21 12.35 -30.09
C ALA A 289 -1.10 11.61 -30.35
N TYR A 290 -2.18 12.38 -30.49
CA TYR A 290 -3.51 11.84 -30.80
C TYR A 290 -3.52 10.97 -32.07
N ALA A 291 -2.74 11.36 -33.08
CA ALA A 291 -2.62 10.66 -34.36
C ALA A 291 -2.02 9.24 -34.24
N ASN A 292 -1.38 8.89 -33.12
CA ASN A 292 -0.89 7.53 -32.89
C ASN A 292 -1.99 6.54 -32.49
N LEU A 293 -3.14 7.04 -32.01
CA LEU A 293 -4.24 6.16 -31.58
C LEU A 293 -5.05 5.68 -32.78
N ALA A 294 -5.19 4.37 -32.92
CA ALA A 294 -6.10 3.75 -33.88
C ALA A 294 -7.53 3.72 -33.36
N VAL A 295 -7.67 3.44 -32.08
CA VAL A 295 -8.93 3.34 -31.33
C VAL A 295 -8.88 4.34 -30.18
N ALA A 296 -9.97 5.05 -29.90
CA ALA A 296 -10.05 5.94 -28.75
C ALA A 296 -11.47 6.06 -28.22
N ILE A 297 -11.59 5.99 -26.89
CA ILE A 297 -12.77 6.40 -26.13
C ILE A 297 -12.42 7.61 -25.28
N ARG A 298 -13.37 8.51 -25.08
CA ARG A 298 -13.14 9.80 -24.45
C ARG A 298 -14.25 10.14 -23.46
N CYS A 299 -13.84 10.62 -22.28
CA CYS A 299 -14.69 11.48 -21.46
C CYS A 299 -14.65 12.86 -22.11
N ALA A 300 -15.70 13.24 -22.85
CA ALA A 300 -15.70 14.45 -23.64
C ALA A 300 -16.06 15.70 -22.81
N PRO A 301 -15.66 16.90 -23.25
CA PRO A 301 -16.00 18.16 -22.57
C PRO A 301 -17.51 18.41 -22.41
N SER A 302 -18.34 17.74 -23.20
CA SER A 302 -19.81 17.77 -23.08
C SER A 302 -20.34 17.08 -21.82
N GLY A 303 -19.51 16.35 -21.08
CA GLY A 303 -19.95 15.54 -19.94
C GLY A 303 -20.46 14.15 -20.32
N ALA A 304 -20.27 13.71 -21.56
CA ALA A 304 -20.64 12.37 -22.03
C ALA A 304 -19.45 11.60 -22.62
N PHE A 305 -19.58 10.27 -22.69
CA PHE A 305 -18.64 9.43 -23.41
C PHE A 305 -18.85 9.57 -24.92
N ASP A 306 -17.76 9.72 -25.67
CA ASP A 306 -17.75 9.55 -27.12
C ASP A 306 -16.53 8.70 -27.56
N ALA A 307 -16.52 8.30 -28.83
CA ALA A 307 -15.50 7.43 -29.39
C ALA A 307 -15.06 7.92 -30.77
N ARG A 308 -13.82 7.63 -31.15
CA ARG A 308 -13.24 8.06 -32.43
C ARG A 308 -13.79 7.19 -33.58
N ASN A 309 -14.43 7.79 -34.58
CA ASN A 309 -14.81 7.14 -35.83
C ASN A 309 -14.10 7.82 -37.00
N GLY A 310 -13.03 7.21 -37.53
CA GLY A 310 -12.27 7.81 -38.63
C GLY A 310 -11.77 9.21 -38.28
N GLY A 311 -12.37 10.22 -38.92
CA GLY A 311 -12.05 11.64 -38.81
C GLY A 311 -12.71 12.40 -37.66
N ALA A 312 -13.72 11.84 -36.97
CA ALA A 312 -14.53 12.55 -35.97
C ALA A 312 -14.70 11.77 -34.66
N TYR A 313 -15.06 12.47 -33.58
CA TYR A 313 -15.57 11.84 -32.36
C TYR A 313 -17.10 11.88 -32.37
N GLN A 314 -17.73 10.79 -31.97
CA GLN A 314 -19.19 10.66 -31.90
C GLN A 314 -19.59 9.52 -30.96
N ALA A 315 -20.85 9.48 -30.55
CA ALA A 315 -21.41 8.41 -29.72
C ALA A 315 -22.61 7.78 -30.44
N ALA A 316 -22.63 6.45 -30.51
CA ALA A 316 -23.77 5.71 -31.07
C ALA A 316 -25.01 5.85 -30.18
N ASN A 317 -24.81 5.75 -28.86
CA ASN A 317 -25.81 6.08 -27.85
C ASN A 317 -25.17 7.02 -26.82
N PRO A 318 -25.78 8.19 -26.52
CA PRO A 318 -25.26 9.09 -25.50
C PRO A 318 -25.23 8.45 -24.11
N LEU A 319 -24.12 8.60 -23.38
CA LEU A 319 -23.99 8.21 -21.99
C LEU A 319 -23.24 9.31 -21.22
N ALA A 320 -23.94 9.99 -20.31
CA ALA A 320 -23.32 10.96 -19.42
C ALA A 320 -22.41 10.28 -18.39
N TYR A 321 -21.28 10.92 -18.06
CA TYR A 321 -20.39 10.48 -16.99
C TYR A 321 -20.42 11.43 -15.79
N GLN A 322 -20.09 10.90 -14.63
CA GLN A 322 -20.01 11.66 -13.39
C GLN A 322 -18.58 11.64 -12.85
N ALA A 323 -18.19 12.74 -12.21
CA ALA A 323 -16.91 12.86 -11.52
C ALA A 323 -16.75 11.79 -10.44
N GLY A 324 -15.61 11.11 -10.42
CA GLY A 324 -15.29 10.11 -9.41
C GLY A 324 -16.05 8.78 -9.53
N VAL A 325 -16.87 8.60 -10.57
CA VAL A 325 -17.56 7.34 -10.85
C VAL A 325 -16.73 6.48 -11.79
N THR A 326 -16.59 5.19 -11.49
CA THR A 326 -15.80 4.25 -12.30
C THR A 326 -16.69 3.52 -13.29
N TYR A 327 -16.34 3.58 -14.57
CA TYR A 327 -17.06 2.91 -15.63
C TYR A 327 -16.20 1.77 -16.19
N ARG A 328 -16.82 0.61 -16.47
CA ARG A 328 -16.12 -0.47 -17.16
C ARG A 328 -16.23 -0.29 -18.66
N VAL A 329 -15.10 -0.13 -19.33
CA VAL A 329 -15.01 -0.01 -20.79
C VAL A 329 -14.56 -1.35 -21.38
N ALA A 330 -15.15 -1.73 -22.51
CA ALA A 330 -14.63 -2.79 -23.37
C ALA A 330 -14.51 -2.28 -24.82
N LEU A 331 -13.32 -2.43 -25.39
CA LEU A 331 -12.99 -2.10 -26.78
C LEU A 331 -12.78 -3.41 -27.55
N THR A 332 -13.74 -3.79 -28.38
CA THR A 332 -13.64 -4.97 -29.24
C THR A 332 -13.14 -4.54 -30.61
N VAL A 333 -11.94 -4.98 -30.96
CA VAL A 333 -11.18 -4.51 -32.12
C VAL A 333 -11.09 -5.62 -33.16
N ASN A 334 -11.24 -5.26 -34.44
CA ASN A 334 -10.98 -6.12 -35.58
C ASN A 334 -9.96 -5.46 -36.53
N LEU A 335 -8.75 -6.01 -36.56
CA LEU A 335 -7.64 -5.51 -37.39
C LEU A 335 -7.84 -5.77 -38.89
N ALA A 336 -8.53 -6.85 -39.26
CA ALA A 336 -8.76 -7.17 -40.67
C ALA A 336 -9.60 -6.08 -41.35
N THR A 337 -10.65 -5.61 -40.66
CA THR A 337 -11.55 -4.56 -41.15
C THR A 337 -11.15 -3.15 -40.69
N ARG A 338 -10.13 -3.00 -39.82
CA ARG A 338 -9.76 -1.74 -39.15
C ARG A 338 -10.97 -1.05 -38.52
N THR A 339 -11.76 -1.82 -37.80
CA THR A 339 -12.93 -1.32 -37.07
C THR A 339 -12.89 -1.75 -35.61
N TYR A 340 -13.67 -1.07 -34.78
CA TYR A 340 -13.90 -1.48 -33.41
C TYR A 340 -15.29 -1.09 -32.94
N SER A 341 -15.76 -1.80 -31.92
CA SER A 341 -16.92 -1.44 -31.12
C SER A 341 -16.49 -1.12 -29.70
N ALA A 342 -17.23 -0.25 -29.02
CA ALA A 342 -16.96 0.14 -27.64
C ALA A 342 -18.23 0.10 -26.81
N THR A 343 -18.18 -0.58 -25.66
CA THR A 343 -19.23 -0.52 -24.65
C THR A 343 -18.69 0.13 -23.38
N VAL A 344 -19.57 0.86 -22.70
CA VAL A 344 -19.32 1.47 -21.40
C VAL A 344 -20.43 1.05 -20.44
N THR A 345 -20.04 0.45 -19.32
CA THR A 345 -20.95 -0.04 -18.29
C THR A 345 -20.83 0.84 -17.04
N PRO A 346 -21.88 1.59 -16.67
CA PRO A 346 -21.95 2.28 -15.38
C PRO A 346 -21.93 1.29 -14.20
N PRO A 347 -21.50 1.70 -13.00
CA PRO A 347 -21.55 0.85 -11.82
C PRO A 347 -22.97 0.33 -11.57
N GLY A 348 -23.13 -0.98 -11.40
CA GLY A 348 -24.42 -1.63 -11.17
C GLY A 348 -25.41 -1.55 -12.34
N GLY A 349 -25.01 -0.98 -13.49
CA GLY A 349 -25.84 -0.80 -14.67
C GLY A 349 -25.57 -1.82 -15.78
N SER A 350 -26.36 -1.76 -16.85
CA SER A 350 -26.13 -2.54 -18.07
C SER A 350 -25.15 -1.85 -19.02
N PRO A 351 -24.42 -2.59 -19.87
CA PRO A 351 -23.52 -2.02 -20.86
C PRO A 351 -24.25 -1.13 -21.88
N VAL A 352 -23.68 0.03 -22.20
CA VAL A 352 -24.16 0.95 -23.24
C VAL A 352 -23.18 0.97 -24.40
N THR A 353 -23.66 0.75 -25.62
CA THR A 353 -22.83 0.80 -26.84
C THR A 353 -22.54 2.25 -27.22
N ILE A 354 -21.28 2.65 -27.11
CA ILE A 354 -20.78 3.99 -27.47
C ILE A 354 -20.24 4.01 -28.91
N ALA A 355 -19.69 2.89 -29.39
CA ALA A 355 -19.27 2.71 -30.78
C ALA A 355 -19.73 1.35 -31.30
N ASN A 356 -20.22 1.32 -32.54
CA ASN A 356 -20.60 0.10 -33.24
C ASN A 356 -19.90 0.08 -34.61
N ASN A 357 -18.90 -0.79 -34.77
CA ASN A 357 -18.07 -0.91 -35.97
C ASN A 357 -17.51 0.42 -36.48
N TYR A 358 -17.07 1.29 -35.56
CA TYR A 358 -16.41 2.53 -35.93
C TYR A 358 -15.08 2.24 -36.61
N ALA A 359 -14.78 3.01 -37.65
CA ALA A 359 -13.50 2.93 -38.35
C ALA A 359 -12.38 3.40 -37.44
N PHE A 360 -11.21 2.80 -37.60
CA PHE A 360 -9.97 3.30 -37.01
C PHE A 360 -9.78 4.76 -37.38
N ARG A 361 -9.10 5.49 -36.49
CA ARG A 361 -8.64 6.84 -36.77
C ARG A 361 -7.97 6.89 -38.15
N THR A 362 -8.28 7.93 -38.92
CA THR A 362 -7.79 8.11 -40.31
C THR A 362 -6.28 7.95 -40.46
N GLU A 363 -5.51 8.49 -39.52
CA GLU A 363 -4.05 8.44 -39.46
C GLU A 363 -3.50 7.02 -39.19
N GLN A 364 -4.36 6.10 -38.73
CA GLN A 364 -4.03 4.70 -38.41
C GLN A 364 -4.84 3.71 -39.28
N ALA A 365 -5.42 4.15 -40.40
CA ALA A 365 -6.22 3.31 -41.28
C ALA A 365 -5.42 2.14 -41.90
N SER A 366 -4.09 2.22 -41.94
CA SER A 366 -3.21 1.16 -42.44
C SER A 366 -2.64 0.25 -41.34
N ALA A 367 -2.91 0.51 -40.06
CA ALA A 367 -2.34 -0.25 -38.95
C ALA A 367 -2.67 -1.75 -39.07
N THR A 368 -1.64 -2.59 -38.92
CA THR A 368 -1.74 -4.06 -39.02
C THR A 368 -1.59 -4.77 -37.68
N SER A 369 -1.20 -4.04 -36.64
CA SER A 369 -1.14 -4.53 -35.26
C SER A 369 -1.39 -3.41 -34.25
N LEU A 370 -1.81 -3.77 -33.04
CA LEU A 370 -1.87 -2.86 -31.89
C LEU A 370 -1.18 -3.51 -30.69
N ALA A 371 -0.33 -2.77 -30.01
CA ALA A 371 0.54 -3.31 -28.95
C ALA A 371 0.69 -2.36 -27.75
N ASN A 372 -0.11 -1.29 -27.69
CA ASN A 372 -0.03 -0.33 -26.60
C ASN A 372 -1.42 0.23 -26.25
N LEU A 373 -1.65 0.41 -24.95
CA LEU A 373 -2.73 1.24 -24.42
C LEU A 373 -2.14 2.57 -23.96
N ALA A 374 -2.75 3.67 -24.37
CA ALA A 374 -2.30 5.00 -24.00
C ALA A 374 -3.43 5.83 -23.38
N VAL A 375 -3.03 6.73 -22.48
CA VAL A 375 -3.92 7.57 -21.69
C VAL A 375 -3.40 9.01 -21.70
N PHE A 376 -4.28 9.96 -21.99
CA PHE A 376 -3.95 11.38 -22.01
C PHE A 376 -5.18 12.23 -21.64
N ALA A 377 -4.97 13.37 -21.00
CA ALA A 377 -5.99 14.39 -20.81
C ALA A 377 -5.44 15.75 -21.22
N GLN A 378 -6.21 16.46 -22.03
CA GLN A 378 -5.93 17.86 -22.35
C GLN A 378 -6.49 18.79 -21.27
N THR A 379 -7.64 18.44 -20.68
CA THR A 379 -8.24 19.14 -19.54
C THR A 379 -8.74 18.12 -18.53
N GLY A 380 -8.54 18.41 -17.24
CA GLY A 380 -8.91 17.49 -16.15
C GLY A 380 -8.03 16.25 -16.10
N SER A 381 -8.55 15.17 -15.52
CA SER A 381 -7.80 13.92 -15.42
C SER A 381 -8.73 12.70 -15.39
N HIS A 382 -8.19 11.53 -15.74
CA HIS A 382 -8.84 10.26 -15.42
C HIS A 382 -7.81 9.19 -15.05
N THR A 383 -8.32 8.15 -14.40
CA THR A 383 -7.56 6.95 -14.08
C THR A 383 -8.07 5.78 -14.90
N THR A 384 -7.16 4.95 -15.40
CA THR A 384 -7.47 3.63 -15.96
C THR A 384 -6.88 2.52 -15.10
N SER A 385 -7.67 1.50 -14.77
CA SER A 385 -7.21 0.34 -14.00
C SER A 385 -7.84 -0.96 -14.50
N ALA A 386 -7.55 -2.10 -13.86
CA ALA A 386 -8.12 -3.41 -14.18
C ALA A 386 -8.04 -3.74 -15.68
N ILE A 387 -6.88 -3.47 -16.28
CA ILE A 387 -6.66 -3.61 -17.72
C ILE A 387 -6.52 -5.10 -18.06
N THR A 388 -7.43 -5.62 -18.86
CA THR A 388 -7.44 -7.02 -19.31
C THR A 388 -7.47 -7.10 -20.82
N LEU A 389 -6.71 -8.03 -21.39
CA LEU A 389 -6.68 -8.33 -22.81
C LEU A 389 -7.22 -9.74 -23.04
N GLN A 390 -8.18 -9.88 -23.96
CA GLN A 390 -8.74 -11.16 -24.37
C GLN A 390 -8.67 -11.29 -25.89
N THR A 391 -8.06 -12.37 -26.39
CA THR A 391 -8.05 -12.71 -27.81
C THR A 391 -9.37 -13.36 -28.23
N ALA A 392 -9.83 -13.13 -29.46
CA ALA A 392 -10.97 -13.88 -29.99
C ALA A 392 -10.59 -15.37 -30.13
N GLY A 393 -11.23 -16.25 -29.35
CA GLY A 393 -11.07 -17.70 -29.43
C GLY A 393 -10.67 -18.40 -28.11
N GLY A 394 -10.35 -17.68 -27.04
CA GLY A 394 -10.17 -18.27 -25.71
C GLY A 394 -11.50 -18.26 -24.93
N PRO A 395 -11.91 -19.37 -24.26
CA PRO A 395 -12.96 -19.28 -23.26
C PRO A 395 -12.61 -18.20 -22.24
N PRO A 396 -13.58 -17.48 -21.66
CA PRO A 396 -13.30 -16.55 -20.57
C PRO A 396 -12.51 -17.28 -19.50
N SER A 397 -11.38 -16.72 -19.08
CA SER A 397 -10.65 -17.25 -17.94
C SER A 397 -11.60 -17.22 -16.74
N ALA A 398 -11.79 -18.39 -16.11
CA ALA A 398 -12.57 -18.48 -14.89
C ALA A 398 -11.99 -17.49 -13.85
N PRO A 399 -12.83 -16.84 -13.03
CA PRO A 399 -12.35 -16.05 -11.91
C PRO A 399 -11.41 -16.91 -11.07
N THR A 400 -10.21 -16.42 -10.81
CA THR A 400 -9.28 -17.05 -9.87
C THR A 400 -9.96 -17.06 -8.49
N GLY A 401 -10.49 -18.21 -8.06
CA GLY A 401 -11.13 -18.33 -6.74
C GLY A 401 -12.27 -19.34 -6.60
N LEU A 402 -12.85 -19.87 -7.68
CA LEU A 402 -13.85 -20.95 -7.57
C LEU A 402 -13.20 -22.32 -7.62
N ARG A 403 -13.03 -22.96 -6.47
CA ARG A 403 -12.82 -24.42 -6.38
C ARG A 403 -14.19 -25.10 -6.39
N VAL A 404 -14.46 -25.91 -7.41
CA VAL A 404 -15.52 -26.92 -7.35
C VAL A 404 -15.09 -27.95 -6.31
N VAL A 405 -15.84 -28.06 -5.21
CA VAL A 405 -15.70 -29.18 -4.27
C VAL A 405 -16.53 -30.32 -4.85
N ALA A 406 -15.89 -31.45 -5.17
CA ALA A 406 -16.62 -32.65 -5.52
C ALA A 406 -17.40 -33.12 -4.28
N ASN A 407 -18.69 -33.42 -4.46
CA ASN A 407 -19.56 -33.97 -3.41
C ASN A 407 -19.08 -35.34 -2.95
#